data_AF-A0A352CH49-F1
#
_entry.id   AF-A0A352CH49-F1
#
_cell.length_a   1.000
_cell.length_b   1.000
_cell.length_c   1.000
_cell.angle_alpha   90.00
_cell.angle_beta   90.00
_cell.angle_gamma   90.00
#
_symmetry.space_group_name_H-M   'P 1'
#
loop_
_entity.id
_entity.type
_entity.pdbx_description
1 polymer ?
#
loop_
_entity_poly.entity_id
_entity_poly.type
_entity_poly.pdbx_seq_one_letter_code
_entity_poly.pdbx_strand_id
1 'polypeptide(L)'
;MVKRLRISKTLIWVFNLLIIFLLLFSLFRLFIFLQFRPAGLASVDIISAFALGLRYDLRWIAVILLPVIVLSINSGWSPFHSDQNKKIWTWYLALSTFVLFFFFAAGYGSFSYNQTPLDAGAMNFAEDFTISVKMIWQTYPLVWMLLGLGVAVLIFRWMYRRSHWQVISATDGQGIAHRRSHFVFALALALCC
;
A
#
# COMPACT_ATOMS: atom_id res chain seq x y z
N MET A 1 6.82 15.62 15.57
CA MET A 1 6.29 15.19 16.88
C MET A 1 6.84 13.86 17.41
N VAL A 2 7.55 13.03 16.61
CA VAL A 2 8.05 11.69 17.02
C VAL A 2 9.48 11.70 17.62
N LYS A 3 10.20 12.83 17.56
CA LYS A 3 11.64 12.94 17.96
C LYS A 3 11.96 12.61 19.44
N ARG A 4 10.95 12.47 20.31
CA ARG A 4 11.16 12.24 21.76
C ARG A 4 10.95 10.79 22.19
N LEU A 5 10.36 9.96 21.34
CA LEU A 5 10.14 8.55 21.63
C LEU A 5 11.33 7.75 21.10
N ARG A 6 12.08 7.07 21.99
CA ARG A 6 13.21 6.17 21.64
C ARG A 6 12.71 4.86 20.99
N ILE A 7 11.90 4.98 19.94
CA ILE A 7 11.34 3.87 19.16
C ILE A 7 12.35 3.41 18.11
N SER A 8 12.32 2.11 17.76
CA SER A 8 13.22 1.53 16.76
C SER A 8 13.08 2.24 15.39
N LYS A 9 14.20 2.47 14.69
CA LYS A 9 14.22 3.13 13.37
C LYS A 9 13.24 2.49 12.39
N THR A 10 13.13 1.16 12.41
CA THR A 10 12.20 0.40 11.58
C THR A 10 10.74 0.78 11.83
N LEU A 11 10.34 0.96 13.09
CA LEU A 11 8.96 1.28 13.43
C LEU A 11 8.60 2.72 13.05
N ILE A 12 9.54 3.65 13.16
CA ILE A 12 9.36 5.02 12.64
C ILE A 12 9.14 4.98 11.12
N TRP A 13 9.94 4.18 10.42
CA TRP A 13 9.78 4.00 8.98
C TRP A 13 8.44 3.35 8.60
N VAL A 14 8.06 2.27 9.29
CA VAL A 14 6.76 1.58 9.11
C VAL A 14 5.60 2.54 9.35
N PHE A 15 5.68 3.38 10.38
CA PHE A 15 4.64 4.39 10.65
C PHE A 15 4.53 5.44 9.53
N ASN A 16 5.66 5.91 9.00
CA ASN A 16 5.65 6.81 7.84
C ASN A 16 5.02 6.14 6.61
N LEU A 17 5.33 4.86 6.37
CA LEU A 17 4.73 4.09 5.28
C LEU A 17 3.22 3.90 5.47
N LEU A 18 2.77 3.63 6.70
CA LEU A 18 1.36 3.51 7.04
C LEU A 18 0.61 4.79 6.65
N ILE A 19 1.12 5.96 7.03
CA ILE A 19 0.49 7.24 6.67
C ILE A 19 0.44 7.42 5.16
N ILE A 20 1.54 7.13 4.44
CA ILE A 20 1.60 7.27 2.99
C ILE A 20 0.57 6.37 2.31
N PHE A 21 0.49 5.09 2.69
CA PHE A 21 -0.51 4.18 2.11
C PHE A 21 -1.94 4.58 2.48
N LEU A 22 -2.17 5.04 3.71
CA LEU A 22 -3.50 5.47 4.14
C LEU A 22 -3.98 6.68 3.32
N LEU A 23 -3.09 7.65 3.09
CA LEU A 23 -3.38 8.79 2.21
C LEU A 23 -3.67 8.33 0.78
N LEU A 24 -2.84 7.43 0.24
CA LEU A 24 -3.00 6.90 -1.11
C LEU A 24 -4.33 6.18 -1.31
N PHE A 25 -4.70 5.29 -0.38
CA PHE A 25 -5.95 4.53 -0.42
C PHE A 25 -7.15 5.47 -0.27
N SER A 26 -7.06 6.44 0.64
CA SER A 26 -8.11 7.44 0.85
C SER A 26 -8.31 8.33 -0.37
N LEU A 27 -7.23 8.79 -1.01
CA LEU A 27 -7.28 9.58 -2.24
C LEU A 27 -7.88 8.77 -3.40
N PHE A 28 -7.47 7.52 -3.57
CA PHE A 28 -8.04 6.64 -4.59
C PHE A 28 -9.54 6.40 -4.35
N ARG A 29 -9.94 6.16 -3.10
CA ARG A 29 -11.36 6.00 -2.71
C ARG A 29 -12.17 7.26 -3.00
N LEU A 30 -11.64 8.44 -2.65
CA LEU A 30 -12.25 9.72 -2.99
C LEU A 30 -12.38 9.89 -4.50
N PHE A 31 -11.34 9.55 -5.26
CA PHE A 31 -11.36 9.61 -6.72
C PHE A 31 -12.47 8.72 -7.32
N ILE A 32 -12.58 7.46 -6.89
CA ILE A 32 -13.65 6.55 -7.32
C ILE A 32 -15.02 7.10 -6.94
N PHE A 33 -15.18 7.58 -5.71
CA PHE A 33 -16.44 8.15 -5.25
C PHE A 33 -16.86 9.36 -6.09
N LEU A 34 -15.95 10.28 -6.40
CA LEU A 34 -16.27 11.46 -7.21
C LEU A 34 -16.68 11.12 -8.64
N GLN A 35 -16.09 10.07 -9.22
CA GLN A 35 -16.39 9.65 -10.59
C GLN A 35 -17.69 8.83 -10.71
N PHE A 36 -17.96 7.96 -9.73
CA PHE A 36 -19.02 6.95 -9.81
C PHE A 36 -20.10 7.11 -8.73
N ARG A 37 -20.22 8.28 -8.08
CA ARG A 37 -21.22 8.49 -7.03
C ARG A 37 -22.66 8.25 -7.54
N PRO A 38 -23.46 7.43 -6.84
CA PRO A 38 -24.89 7.34 -7.09
C PRO A 38 -25.60 8.64 -6.73
N ALA A 39 -26.67 8.98 -7.46
CA ALA A 39 -27.56 10.07 -7.11
C ALA A 39 -28.46 9.69 -5.90
N GLY A 40 -28.80 10.66 -5.06
CA GLY A 40 -29.78 10.48 -3.98
C GLY A 40 -29.27 9.86 -2.67
N LEU A 41 -27.95 9.79 -2.45
CA LEU A 41 -27.38 9.27 -1.21
C LEU A 41 -27.43 10.29 -0.06
N ALA A 42 -27.83 9.84 1.13
CA ALA A 42 -27.75 10.65 2.34
C ALA A 42 -26.29 10.82 2.79
N SER A 43 -25.97 11.96 3.38
CA SER A 43 -24.60 12.25 3.87
C SER A 43 -24.12 11.26 4.93
N VAL A 44 -25.05 10.73 5.74
CA VAL A 44 -24.75 9.74 6.80
C VAL A 44 -24.27 8.42 6.20
N ASP A 45 -24.87 7.97 5.10
CA ASP A 45 -24.49 6.73 4.43
C ASP A 45 -23.11 6.85 3.79
N ILE A 46 -22.80 8.03 3.22
CA ILE A 46 -21.48 8.34 2.66
C ILE A 46 -20.43 8.27 3.76
N ILE A 47 -20.62 8.96 4.88
CA ILE A 47 -19.67 8.96 6.00
C ILE A 47 -19.47 7.53 6.53
N SER A 48 -20.56 6.77 6.69
CA SER A 48 -20.51 5.39 7.15
C SER A 48 -19.73 4.49 6.19
N ALA A 49 -19.94 4.63 4.88
CA ALA A 49 -19.22 3.89 3.86
C ALA A 49 -17.72 4.24 3.82
N PHE A 50 -17.36 5.52 3.99
CA PHE A 50 -15.96 5.95 4.09
C PHE A 50 -15.30 5.46 5.38
N ALA A 51 -16.00 5.49 6.52
CA ALA A 51 -15.50 4.99 7.80
C ALA A 51 -15.25 3.48 7.76
N LEU A 52 -16.21 2.71 7.21
CA LEU A 52 -16.05 1.28 6.98
C LEU A 52 -14.88 1.02 6.03
N GLY A 53 -14.82 1.81 4.97
CA GLY A 53 -13.73 1.83 4.01
C GLY A 53 -12.35 1.93 4.62
N LEU A 54 -12.15 2.96 5.45
CA LEU A 54 -10.88 3.24 6.11
C LEU A 54 -10.43 2.06 6.99
N ARG A 55 -11.37 1.33 7.63
CA ARG A 55 -11.05 0.13 8.40
C ARG A 55 -10.48 -0.98 7.52
N TYR A 56 -11.07 -1.22 6.35
CA TYR A 56 -10.53 -2.19 5.39
C TYR A 56 -9.19 -1.75 4.81
N ASP A 57 -9.02 -0.46 4.55
CA ASP A 57 -7.75 0.09 4.06
C ASP A 57 -6.63 -0.16 5.08
N LEU A 58 -6.88 0.09 6.37
CA LEU A 58 -5.93 -0.19 7.44
C LEU A 58 -5.54 -1.67 7.52
N ARG A 59 -6.49 -2.60 7.32
CA ARG A 59 -6.21 -4.04 7.29
C ARG A 59 -5.28 -4.42 6.14
N TRP A 60 -5.54 -3.92 4.94
CA TRP A 60 -4.69 -4.16 3.78
C TRP A 60 -3.28 -3.59 3.97
N ILE A 61 -3.18 -2.38 4.52
CA ILE A 61 -1.90 -1.75 4.85
C ILE A 61 -1.15 -2.56 5.91
N ALA A 62 -1.86 -3.03 6.94
CA ALA A 62 -1.30 -3.90 7.97
C ALA A 62 -0.74 -5.19 7.37
N VAL A 63 -1.47 -5.87 6.48
CA VAL A 63 -1.00 -7.08 5.78
C VAL A 63 0.32 -6.84 5.03
N ILE A 64 0.48 -5.68 4.38
CA ILE A 64 1.70 -5.34 3.65
C ILE A 64 2.87 -5.01 4.58
N LEU A 65 2.61 -4.33 5.70
CA LEU A 65 3.65 -3.90 6.63
C LEU A 65 4.01 -4.98 7.66
N LEU A 66 3.13 -5.96 7.90
CA LEU A 66 3.30 -7.00 8.91
C LEU A 66 4.58 -7.84 8.68
N PRO A 67 4.91 -8.31 7.45
CA PRO A 67 6.17 -9.02 7.22
C PRO A 67 7.39 -8.18 7.61
N VAL A 68 7.36 -6.86 7.36
CA VAL A 68 8.43 -5.94 7.76
C VAL A 68 8.57 -5.92 9.27
N ILE A 69 7.46 -5.83 10.02
CA ILE A 69 7.46 -5.80 11.48
C ILE A 69 7.96 -7.12 12.05
N VAL A 70 7.41 -8.26 11.60
CA VAL A 70 7.71 -9.60 12.13
C VAL A 70 9.17 -9.97 11.89
N LEU A 71 9.66 -9.84 10.66
CA LEU A 71 11.05 -10.20 10.36
C LEU A 71 12.03 -9.24 11.03
N SER A 72 11.67 -7.97 11.21
CA SER A 72 12.49 -7.00 11.91
C SER A 72 12.52 -7.16 13.44
N ILE A 73 11.80 -8.14 14.03
CA ILE A 73 12.01 -8.52 15.44
C ILE A 73 13.46 -8.98 15.65
N ASN A 74 14.04 -9.63 14.64
CA ASN A 74 15.46 -9.92 14.61
C ASN A 74 16.22 -8.78 13.91
N SER A 75 17.17 -8.16 14.62
CA SER A 75 17.95 -7.03 14.09
C SER A 75 18.62 -7.35 12.74
N GLY A 76 19.04 -8.60 12.54
CA GLY A 76 19.70 -9.06 11.31
C GLY A 76 18.84 -8.94 10.03
N TRP A 77 17.52 -8.90 10.15
CA TRP A 77 16.59 -8.76 9.00
C TRP A 77 15.98 -7.36 8.88
N SER A 78 16.36 -6.44 9.78
CA SER A 78 15.85 -5.08 9.75
C SER A 78 16.28 -4.35 8.45
N PRO A 79 15.40 -3.52 7.84
CA PRO A 79 15.74 -2.65 6.71
C PRO A 79 16.90 -1.67 6.97
N PHE A 80 17.28 -1.46 8.24
CA PHE A 80 18.32 -0.54 8.66
C PHE A 80 19.60 -1.24 9.14
N HIS A 81 19.70 -2.57 8.99
CA HIS A 81 20.88 -3.33 9.43
C HIS A 81 21.98 -3.41 8.36
N SER A 82 21.61 -3.62 7.09
CA SER A 82 22.56 -3.74 5.98
C SER A 82 21.99 -3.15 4.68
N ASP A 83 22.85 -2.80 3.74
CA ASP A 83 22.43 -2.33 2.40
C ASP A 83 21.68 -3.41 1.61
N GLN A 84 22.00 -4.68 1.84
CA GLN A 84 21.29 -5.80 1.24
C GLN A 84 19.85 -5.87 1.75
N ASN A 85 19.62 -5.75 3.06
CA ASN A 85 18.28 -5.73 3.63
C ASN A 85 17.47 -4.54 3.10
N LYS A 86 18.09 -3.35 3.04
CA LYS A 86 17.46 -2.17 2.42
C LYS A 86 16.98 -2.46 1.01
N LYS A 87 17.81 -3.11 0.17
CA LYS A 87 17.46 -3.48 -1.21
C LYS A 87 16.31 -4.48 -1.25
N ILE A 88 16.36 -5.54 -0.44
CA ILE A 88 15.31 -6.57 -0.36
C ILE A 88 13.98 -5.94 0.03
N TRP A 89 13.93 -5.18 1.12
CA TRP A 89 12.70 -4.54 1.60
C TRP A 89 12.15 -3.49 0.65
N THR A 90 13.03 -2.74 -0.03
CA THR A 90 12.60 -1.77 -1.05
C THR A 90 11.94 -2.48 -2.24
N TRP A 91 12.47 -3.62 -2.67
CA TRP A 91 11.88 -4.40 -3.76
C TRP A 91 10.58 -5.08 -3.35
N TYR A 92 10.51 -5.64 -2.13
CA TYR A 92 9.29 -6.17 -1.55
C TYR A 92 8.17 -5.12 -1.58
N LEU A 93 8.42 -3.92 -1.04
CA LEU A 93 7.43 -2.85 -1.04
C LEU A 93 7.07 -2.38 -2.45
N ALA A 94 8.04 -2.29 -3.37
CA ALA A 94 7.78 -1.93 -4.76
C ALA A 94 6.87 -2.95 -5.46
N LEU A 95 7.11 -4.25 -5.25
CA LEU A 95 6.29 -5.31 -5.82
C LEU A 95 4.88 -5.33 -5.20
N SER A 96 4.76 -5.20 -3.88
CA SER A 96 3.45 -5.07 -3.22
C SER A 96 2.67 -3.85 -3.75
N THR A 97 3.35 -2.73 -4.00
CA THR A 97 2.73 -1.52 -4.57
C THR A 97 2.29 -1.75 -6.01
N PHE A 98 3.09 -2.44 -6.82
CA PHE A 98 2.71 -2.84 -8.18
C PHE A 98 1.42 -3.65 -8.17
N VAL A 99 1.34 -4.68 -7.32
CA VAL A 99 0.15 -5.52 -7.18
C VAL A 99 -1.05 -4.68 -6.75
N LEU A 100 -0.90 -3.81 -5.74
CA LEU A 100 -1.97 -2.91 -5.31
C LEU A 100 -2.47 -2.01 -6.44
N PHE A 101 -1.57 -1.37 -7.17
CA PHE A 101 -1.94 -0.46 -8.25
C PHE A 101 -2.55 -1.18 -9.44
N PHE A 102 -2.11 -2.40 -9.72
CA PHE A 102 -2.77 -3.27 -10.68
C PHE A 102 -4.23 -3.51 -10.30
N PHE A 103 -4.50 -3.90 -9.04
CA PHE A 103 -5.87 -4.11 -8.56
C PHE A 103 -6.69 -2.82 -8.48
N PHE A 104 -6.07 -1.67 -8.18
CA PHE A 104 -6.75 -0.37 -8.23
C PHE A 104 -7.15 -0.01 -9.66
N ALA A 105 -6.26 -0.19 -10.62
CA ALA A 105 -6.55 0.05 -12.03
C ALA A 105 -7.62 -0.92 -12.56
N ALA A 106 -7.54 -2.21 -12.21
CA ALA A 106 -8.55 -3.21 -12.57
C ALA A 106 -9.90 -2.89 -11.92
N GLY A 107 -9.92 -2.48 -10.65
CA GLY A 107 -11.12 -2.05 -9.95
C GLY A 107 -11.77 -0.83 -10.60
N TYR A 108 -10.97 0.17 -10.99
CA TYR A 108 -11.45 1.30 -11.77
C TYR A 108 -12.06 0.86 -13.11
N GLY A 109 -11.39 -0.04 -13.84
CA GLY A 109 -11.91 -0.60 -15.09
C GLY A 109 -13.26 -1.31 -14.91
N SER A 110 -13.39 -2.12 -13.84
CA SER A 110 -14.65 -2.79 -13.49
C SER A 110 -15.76 -1.79 -13.19
N PHE A 111 -15.50 -0.73 -12.41
CA PHE A 111 -16.49 0.32 -12.16
C PHE A 111 -16.89 1.06 -13.43
N SER A 112 -15.92 1.33 -14.32
CA SER A 112 -16.18 2.03 -15.57
C SER A 112 -17.06 1.24 -16.53
N TYR A 113 -16.98 -0.09 -16.53
CA TYR A 113 -17.69 -0.95 -17.49
C TYR A 113 -18.93 -1.60 -16.90
N ASN A 114 -18.83 -2.16 -15.69
CA ASN A 114 -19.89 -2.94 -15.04
C ASN A 114 -20.65 -2.17 -13.97
N GLN A 115 -20.16 -0.98 -13.57
CA GLN A 115 -20.64 -0.24 -12.39
C GLN A 115 -20.61 -1.06 -11.08
N THR A 116 -19.78 -2.11 -11.04
CA THR A 116 -19.60 -2.97 -9.87
C THR A 116 -18.12 -3.08 -9.49
N PRO A 117 -17.83 -3.30 -8.19
CA PRO A 117 -16.48 -3.60 -7.74
C PRO A 117 -15.93 -4.86 -8.42
N LEU A 118 -14.60 -4.95 -8.51
CA LEU A 118 -13.93 -6.16 -8.97
C LEU A 118 -14.24 -7.33 -8.03
N ASP A 119 -14.78 -8.42 -8.56
CA ASP A 119 -15.16 -9.61 -7.81
C ASP A 119 -14.57 -10.90 -8.42
N ALA A 120 -14.88 -12.05 -7.80
CA ALA A 120 -14.43 -13.35 -8.30
C ALA A 120 -15.03 -13.72 -9.67
N GLY A 121 -16.11 -13.05 -10.09
CA GLY A 121 -16.67 -13.19 -11.43
C GLY A 121 -15.67 -12.83 -12.53
N ALA A 122 -14.72 -11.93 -12.24
CA ALA A 122 -13.62 -11.59 -13.12
C ALA A 122 -12.71 -12.79 -13.47
N MET A 123 -12.65 -13.82 -12.61
CA MET A 123 -11.83 -15.02 -12.86
C MET A 123 -12.41 -15.92 -13.95
N ASN A 124 -13.72 -15.86 -14.24
CA ASN A 124 -14.29 -16.62 -15.35
C ASN A 124 -13.71 -16.16 -16.70
N PHE A 125 -13.35 -14.88 -16.84
CA PHE A 125 -12.69 -14.36 -18.04
C PHE A 125 -11.24 -14.83 -18.19
N ALA A 126 -10.63 -15.40 -17.14
CA ALA A 126 -9.31 -15.99 -17.20
C ALA A 126 -9.31 -17.39 -17.82
N GLU A 127 -10.46 -18.08 -17.84
CA GLU A 127 -10.59 -19.39 -18.51
C GLU A 127 -10.36 -19.26 -20.02
N ASP A 128 -10.86 -18.17 -20.62
CA ASP A 128 -10.63 -17.80 -22.03
C ASP A 128 -9.60 -16.67 -22.19
N PHE A 129 -8.46 -16.79 -21.50
CA PHE A 129 -7.43 -15.75 -21.41
C PHE A 129 -7.02 -15.14 -22.77
N THR A 130 -6.86 -15.98 -23.80
CA THR A 130 -6.43 -15.54 -25.13
C THR A 130 -7.44 -14.59 -25.79
N ILE A 131 -8.74 -14.83 -25.61
CA ILE A 131 -9.80 -14.02 -26.19
C ILE A 131 -9.93 -12.72 -25.39
N SER A 132 -9.96 -12.83 -24.05
CA SER A 132 -10.04 -11.70 -23.14
C SER A 132 -8.91 -10.68 -23.34
N VAL A 133 -7.66 -11.13 -23.48
CA VAL A 133 -6.52 -10.23 -23.72
C VAL A 133 -6.62 -9.53 -25.07
N LYS A 134 -7.07 -10.22 -26.13
CA LYS A 134 -7.30 -9.60 -27.44
C LYS A 134 -8.35 -8.49 -27.37
N MET A 135 -9.45 -8.73 -26.65
CA MET A 135 -10.49 -7.72 -26.46
C MET A 135 -10.00 -6.49 -25.69
N ILE A 136 -9.21 -6.71 -24.63
CA ILE A 136 -8.62 -5.62 -23.85
C ILE A 136 -7.62 -4.82 -24.72
N TRP A 137 -6.79 -5.50 -25.50
CA TRP A 137 -5.81 -4.86 -26.37
C TRP A 137 -6.45 -3.99 -27.46
N GLN A 138 -7.61 -4.39 -27.96
CA GLN A 138 -8.37 -3.64 -28.97
C GLN A 138 -9.14 -2.46 -28.37
N THR A 139 -9.65 -2.60 -27.15
CA THR A 139 -10.53 -1.60 -26.52
C THR A 139 -9.78 -0.58 -25.67
N TYR A 140 -8.67 -0.97 -25.04
CA TYR A 140 -7.95 -0.14 -24.07
C TYR A 140 -6.51 0.15 -24.51
N PRO A 141 -5.99 1.35 -24.20
CA PRO A 141 -4.61 1.72 -24.48
C PRO A 141 -3.63 1.03 -23.50
N LEU A 142 -3.52 -0.31 -23.59
CA LEU A 142 -2.85 -1.15 -22.60
C LEU A 142 -1.38 -0.75 -22.41
N VAL A 143 -0.68 -0.38 -23.49
CA VAL A 143 0.71 0.08 -23.44
C VAL A 143 0.87 1.30 -22.54
N TRP A 144 -0.02 2.29 -22.65
CA TRP A 144 0.03 3.50 -21.83
C TRP A 144 -0.35 3.24 -20.38
N MET A 145 -1.31 2.33 -20.14
CA MET A 145 -1.69 1.92 -18.80
C MET A 145 -0.53 1.20 -18.08
N LEU A 146 0.12 0.25 -18.76
CA LEU A 146 1.28 -0.46 -18.21
C LEU A 146 2.47 0.46 -18.02
N LEU A 147 2.70 1.40 -18.93
CA LEU A 147 3.74 2.43 -18.78
C LEU A 147 3.46 3.30 -17.56
N GLY A 148 2.22 3.80 -17.40
CA GLY A 148 1.81 4.59 -16.24
C GLY A 148 1.99 3.83 -14.93
N LEU A 149 1.61 2.55 -14.89
CA LEU A 149 1.83 1.66 -13.75
C LEU A 149 3.33 1.50 -13.44
N GLY A 150 4.16 1.28 -14.46
CA GLY A 150 5.61 1.19 -14.31
C GLY A 150 6.22 2.47 -13.74
N VAL A 151 5.84 3.63 -14.28
CA VAL A 151 6.28 4.95 -13.78
C VAL A 151 5.85 5.15 -12.33
N ALA A 152 4.61 4.82 -12.00
CA ALA A 152 4.10 4.91 -10.64
C ALA A 152 4.93 4.06 -9.66
N VAL A 153 5.25 2.81 -10.02
CA VAL A 153 6.10 1.93 -9.21
C VAL A 153 7.52 2.49 -9.05
N LEU A 154 8.10 3.08 -10.10
CA LEU A 154 9.41 3.72 -10.02
C LEU A 154 9.41 4.92 -9.08
N ILE A 155 8.36 5.76 -9.13
CA ILE A 155 8.16 6.89 -8.21
C ILE A 155 8.06 6.39 -6.77
N PHE A 156 7.25 5.35 -6.51
CA PHE A 156 7.12 4.77 -5.17
C PHE A 156 8.41 4.13 -4.68
N ARG A 157 9.15 3.43 -5.56
CA ARG A 157 10.47 2.90 -5.23
C ARG A 157 11.45 4.01 -4.86
N TRP A 158 11.45 5.12 -5.60
CA TRP A 158 12.24 6.30 -5.26
C TRP A 158 11.83 6.90 -3.91
N MET A 159 10.52 7.01 -3.66
CA MET A 159 9.96 7.49 -2.40
C MET A 159 10.34 6.60 -1.21
N TYR A 160 10.32 5.27 -1.35
CA TYR A 160 10.75 4.34 -0.30
C TYR A 160 12.22 4.54 0.07
N ARG A 161 13.08 4.71 -0.95
CA ARG A 161 14.49 5.08 -0.71
C ARG A 161 14.57 6.41 0.02
N ARG A 162 13.84 7.44 -0.43
CA ARG A 162 13.84 8.78 0.19
C ARG A 162 13.38 8.74 1.65
N SER A 163 12.32 8.03 1.96
CA SER A 163 11.78 7.84 3.32
C SER A 163 12.79 7.12 4.22
N HIS A 164 13.45 6.08 3.70
CA HIS A 164 14.53 5.38 4.42
C HIS A 164 15.68 6.33 4.78
N TRP A 165 16.13 7.16 3.84
CA TRP A 165 17.14 8.19 4.07
C TRP A 165 16.69 9.25 5.09
N GLN A 166 15.44 9.71 5.04
CA GLN A 166 14.90 10.66 6.01
C GLN A 166 14.97 10.10 7.44
N VAL A 167 14.60 8.83 7.64
CA VAL A 167 14.67 8.19 8.95
C VAL A 167 16.11 8.06 9.45
N ILE A 168 17.06 7.71 8.58
CA ILE A 168 18.48 7.69 8.94
C ILE A 168 18.92 9.07 9.41
N SER A 169 18.74 10.11 8.60
CA SER A 169 19.17 11.48 8.93
C SER A 169 18.51 12.03 10.20
N ALA A 170 17.28 11.64 10.50
CA ALA A 170 16.55 12.08 11.68
C ALA A 170 16.97 11.35 12.97
N THR A 171 17.59 10.17 12.84
CA THR A 171 17.95 9.30 13.98
C THR A 171 19.45 9.11 14.15
N ASP A 172 20.26 9.72 13.28
CA ASP A 172 21.70 9.66 13.35
C ASP A 172 22.22 10.38 14.60
N GLY A 173 23.24 9.82 15.24
CA GLY A 173 23.79 10.32 16.51
C GLY A 173 22.92 10.14 17.77
N GLN A 174 21.70 9.57 17.67
CA GLN A 174 20.79 9.44 18.84
C GLN A 174 20.92 8.13 19.64
N GLY A 175 21.80 7.21 19.25
CA GLY A 175 22.05 5.96 20.00
C GLY A 175 20.81 5.08 20.22
N ILE A 176 19.86 5.08 19.27
CA ILE A 176 18.59 4.36 19.40
C ILE A 176 18.82 2.85 19.39
N ALA A 177 18.57 2.19 20.53
CA ALA A 177 18.71 0.76 20.68
C ALA A 177 17.56 -0.01 19.99
N HIS A 178 17.90 -1.12 19.33
CA HIS A 178 16.92 -2.04 18.76
C HIS A 178 16.28 -2.90 19.86
N ARG A 179 15.08 -2.51 20.33
CA ARG A 179 14.35 -3.22 21.39
C ARG A 179 13.21 -4.06 20.80
N ARG A 180 13.21 -5.37 21.10
CA ARG A 180 12.19 -6.33 20.63
C ARG A 180 10.78 -6.03 21.15
N SER A 181 10.65 -5.48 22.36
CA SER A 181 9.35 -5.16 22.97
C SER A 181 8.52 -4.19 22.13
N HIS A 182 9.16 -3.24 21.46
CA HIS A 182 8.46 -2.28 20.59
C HIS A 182 7.82 -2.98 19.37
N PHE A 183 8.46 -4.02 18.85
CA PHE A 183 7.93 -4.80 17.72
C PHE A 183 6.78 -5.70 18.13
N VAL A 184 6.82 -6.27 19.34
CA VAL A 184 5.69 -7.06 19.88
C VAL A 184 4.45 -6.18 20.05
N PHE A 185 4.61 -4.96 20.57
CA PHE A 185 3.52 -4.00 20.67
C PHE A 185 2.97 -3.60 19.29
N ALA A 186 3.85 -3.29 18.34
CA ALA A 186 3.44 -2.97 16.98
C ALA A 186 2.73 -4.13 16.27
N LEU A 187 3.17 -5.37 16.53
CA LEU A 187 2.53 -6.58 16.01
C LEU A 187 1.13 -6.76 16.59
N ALA A 188 0.95 -6.60 17.91
CA ALA A 188 -0.35 -6.67 18.55
C ALA A 188 -1.33 -5.64 17.99
N LEU A 189 -0.85 -4.40 17.75
CA LEU A 189 -1.65 -3.34 17.13
C LEU A 189 -2.06 -3.70 15.69
N ALA A 190 -1.11 -4.20 14.89
CA ALA A 190 -1.36 -4.57 13.50
C ALA A 190 -2.36 -5.74 13.35
N LEU A 191 -2.36 -6.67 14.31
CA LEU A 191 -3.29 -7.81 14.34
C LEU A 191 -4.69 -7.44 14.88
N CYS A 192 -4.84 -6.30 15.55
CA CYS A 192 -6.11 -5.85 16.13
C CYS A 192 -6.95 -5.01 15.15
N CYS A 193 -6.35 -4.57 14.03
CA CYS A 193 -7.02 -3.81 12.96
C CYS A 193 -7.86 -4.74 12.06
#